data_AF-A0A2V7VBJ5-F1
#
_entry.id   AF-A0A2V7VBJ5-F1
#
_cell.length_a   1.000
_cell.length_b   1.000
_cell.length_c   1.000
_cell.angle_alpha   90.00
_cell.angle_beta   90.00
_cell.angle_gamma   90.00
#
_symmetry.space_group_name_H-M   'P 1'
#
loop_
_entity.id
_entity.type
_entity.pdbx_description
1 polymer ?
#
loop_
_entity_poly.entity_id
_entity_poly.type
_entity_poly.pdbx_seq_one_letter_code
_entity_poly.pdbx_strand_id
1 'polypeptide(L)'
;MLVPSSPVSAGCSIAPCDFITGGGFIFRDDGERANFGSHGGCKNGGFWGHVNYVDHGGFNGASPYHVDSTEITGYLTDPAFPNARDICGFARTNAGETVRFRVRMEDNGEPGRDDRFGIRLDNGYLVTARSLGGNGPGGGNIQLHKPNPSTTGPDPAPSEEEMCGGLAPPEEGPGQ
;
A
#
# COMPACT_ATOMS: atom_id res chain seq x y z
N MET A 1 -18.36 -6.73 -29.18
CA MET A 1 -17.40 -7.78 -28.80
C MET A 1 -16.72 -7.29 -27.54
N LEU A 2 -17.17 -7.77 -26.38
CA LEU A 2 -16.56 -7.42 -25.09
C LEU A 2 -15.23 -8.17 -25.01
N VAL A 3 -14.12 -7.45 -24.99
CA VAL A 3 -12.83 -8.02 -24.61
C VAL A 3 -12.93 -8.36 -23.11
N PRO A 4 -12.80 -9.62 -22.70
CA PRO A 4 -12.69 -9.93 -21.29
C PRO A 4 -11.38 -9.29 -20.79
N SER A 5 -11.47 -8.43 -19.79
CA SER A 5 -10.33 -8.00 -19.00
C SER A 5 -9.66 -9.26 -18.45
N SER A 6 -8.45 -9.56 -18.95
CA SER A 6 -7.63 -10.66 -18.45
C SER A 6 -7.54 -10.56 -16.92
N PRO A 7 -7.67 -11.68 -16.17
CA PRO A 7 -7.31 -11.65 -14.77
C PRO A 7 -5.81 -11.30 -14.70
N VAL A 8 -5.51 -10.14 -14.13
CA VAL A 8 -4.13 -9.76 -13.83
C VAL A 8 -3.60 -10.83 -12.89
N SER A 9 -2.56 -11.53 -13.32
CA SER A 9 -1.89 -12.55 -12.52
C SER A 9 -1.13 -11.87 -11.38
N ALA A 10 -1.82 -11.47 -10.33
CA ALA A 10 -1.22 -11.05 -9.07
C ALA A 10 -0.93 -12.28 -8.21
N GLY A 11 -0.12 -13.19 -8.75
CA GLY A 11 0.52 -14.25 -7.97
C GLY A 11 1.80 -13.67 -7.40
N CYS A 12 1.84 -13.38 -6.10
CA CYS A 12 3.10 -13.05 -5.43
C CYS A 12 3.95 -14.31 -5.28
N SER A 13 4.54 -14.75 -6.40
CA SER A 13 5.58 -15.77 -6.47
C SER A 13 6.78 -15.25 -7.26
N ILE A 14 7.09 -13.95 -7.17
CA ILE A 14 8.38 -13.48 -7.67
C ILE A 14 9.41 -14.04 -6.71
N ALA A 15 9.97 -15.20 -7.05
CA ALA A 15 11.19 -15.68 -6.43
C ALA A 15 12.36 -15.17 -7.29
N PRO A 16 13.32 -14.44 -6.71
CA PRO A 16 13.40 -14.07 -5.30
C PRO A 16 12.52 -12.83 -5.00
N CYS A 17 11.78 -12.85 -3.90
CA CYS A 17 10.84 -11.77 -3.52
C CYS A 17 11.63 -10.59 -2.96
N ASP A 18 10.98 -9.44 -2.76
CA ASP A 18 11.60 -8.23 -2.25
C ASP A 18 10.83 -7.67 -1.04
N PHE A 19 11.22 -6.47 -0.60
CA PHE A 19 10.51 -5.71 0.41
C PHE A 19 10.61 -4.20 0.14
N ILE A 20 9.60 -3.47 0.58
CA ILE A 20 9.51 -2.02 0.49
C ILE A 20 9.40 -1.42 1.89
N THR A 21 10.00 -0.26 2.08
CA THR A 21 9.96 0.49 3.35
C THR A 21 9.77 1.96 3.07
N GLY A 22 9.11 2.69 3.95
CA GLY A 22 9.05 4.13 3.82
C GLY A 22 8.19 4.80 4.87
N GLY A 23 8.21 6.12 4.82
CA GLY A 23 7.41 6.96 5.68
C GLY A 23 7.43 8.39 5.19
N GLY A 24 6.44 9.16 5.63
CA GLY A 24 6.28 10.52 5.18
C GLY A 24 4.89 11.07 5.45
N PHE A 25 4.51 12.05 4.66
CA PHE A 25 3.17 12.59 4.62
C PHE A 25 2.77 13.00 3.21
N ILE A 26 1.47 12.89 2.96
CA ILE A 26 0.79 13.34 1.75
C ILE A 26 -0.32 14.32 2.13
N PHE A 27 -0.88 15.00 1.12
CA PHE A 27 -2.05 15.85 1.28
C PHE A 27 -3.28 15.29 0.57
N ARG A 28 -4.41 15.28 1.28
CA ARG A 28 -5.81 15.09 0.86
C ARG A 28 -6.16 15.85 -0.43
N ASP A 29 -7.21 15.47 -1.16
CA ASP A 29 -7.81 16.31 -2.23
C ASP A 29 -8.45 17.56 -1.62
N ASP A 30 -8.91 17.41 -0.38
CA ASP A 30 -9.39 18.48 0.50
C ASP A 30 -8.27 19.25 1.20
N GLY A 31 -6.99 18.92 0.93
CA GLY A 31 -5.84 19.60 1.51
C GLY A 31 -5.49 19.15 2.95
N GLU A 32 -6.18 18.16 3.50
CA GLU A 32 -5.86 17.64 4.83
C GLU A 32 -4.60 16.77 4.82
N ARG A 33 -3.73 16.92 5.82
CA ARG A 33 -2.48 16.17 5.87
C ARG A 33 -2.72 14.75 6.37
N ALA A 34 -2.08 13.77 5.75
CA ALA A 34 -1.99 12.42 6.29
C ALA A 34 -0.55 11.92 6.38
N ASN A 35 -0.19 11.39 7.54
CA ASN A 35 1.11 10.81 7.83
C ASN A 35 1.06 9.29 7.68
N PHE A 36 2.16 8.69 7.21
CA PHE A 36 2.28 7.24 7.15
C PHE A 36 3.69 6.77 7.53
N GLY A 37 3.75 5.55 8.06
CA GLY A 37 4.94 4.74 8.15
C GLY A 37 4.55 3.33 7.76
N SER A 38 5.20 2.78 6.75
CA SER A 38 4.79 1.50 6.16
C SER A 38 5.99 0.71 5.69
N HIS A 39 5.95 -0.59 5.90
CA HIS A 39 6.83 -1.54 5.25
C HIS A 39 6.10 -2.84 4.98
N GLY A 40 6.51 -3.53 3.92
CA GLY A 40 5.91 -4.78 3.48
C GLY A 40 6.88 -5.58 2.64
N GLY A 41 6.74 -6.90 2.62
CA GLY A 41 7.58 -7.76 1.82
C GLY A 41 7.39 -9.23 2.16
N CYS A 42 8.25 -10.04 1.57
CA CYS A 42 8.38 -11.44 1.95
C CYS A 42 9.53 -11.64 2.94
N LYS A 43 9.34 -12.53 3.91
CA LYS A 43 10.40 -12.97 4.81
C LYS A 43 10.22 -14.42 5.25
N ASN A 44 11.24 -15.26 5.05
CA ASN A 44 11.31 -16.63 5.55
C ASN A 44 10.07 -17.50 5.26
N GLY A 45 9.52 -17.42 4.03
CA GLY A 45 8.36 -18.19 3.61
C GLY A 45 7.00 -17.56 3.96
N GLY A 46 6.97 -16.33 4.45
CA GLY A 46 5.75 -15.62 4.84
C GLY A 46 5.76 -14.15 4.43
N PHE A 47 4.65 -13.45 4.69
CA PHE A 47 4.58 -12.00 4.57
C PHE A 47 5.13 -11.34 5.84
N TRP A 48 5.74 -10.17 5.67
CA TRP A 48 6.30 -9.35 6.73
C TRP A 48 5.95 -7.89 6.48
N GLY A 49 5.56 -7.15 7.51
CA GLY A 49 5.24 -5.74 7.35
C GLY A 49 4.57 -5.11 8.55
N HIS A 50 4.32 -3.82 8.43
CA HIS A 50 3.45 -3.03 9.30
C HIS A 50 3.00 -1.79 8.54
N VAL A 51 1.74 -1.38 8.72
CA VAL A 51 1.17 -0.14 8.20
C VAL A 51 0.65 0.69 9.37
N ASN A 52 1.13 1.92 9.48
CA ASN A 52 0.60 2.92 10.40
C ASN A 52 0.26 4.17 9.59
N TYR A 53 -0.99 4.61 9.65
CA TYR A 53 -1.51 5.74 8.88
C TYR A 53 -2.37 6.65 9.75
N VAL A 54 -2.09 7.95 9.75
CA VAL A 54 -2.81 8.96 10.54
C VAL A 54 -3.25 10.09 9.63
N ASP A 55 -4.55 10.22 9.44
CA ASP A 55 -5.18 11.27 8.67
C ASP A 55 -5.72 12.37 9.60
N HIS A 56 -5.23 13.59 9.43
CA HIS A 56 -5.59 14.72 10.27
C HIS A 56 -6.95 15.34 9.94
N GLY A 57 -7.52 15.06 8.75
CA GLY A 57 -8.86 15.50 8.37
C GLY A 57 -9.98 14.70 9.02
N GLY A 58 -9.63 13.49 9.48
CA GLY A 58 -10.55 12.59 10.14
C GLY A 58 -11.47 11.84 9.17
N PHE A 59 -12.12 10.82 9.72
CA PHE A 59 -13.07 9.95 9.03
C PHE A 59 -13.91 9.19 10.07
N ASN A 60 -15.14 8.85 9.71
CA ASN A 60 -16.05 8.03 10.52
C ASN A 60 -16.17 8.48 12.00
N GLY A 61 -16.19 9.80 12.23
CA GLY A 61 -16.34 10.38 13.57
C GLY A 61 -15.06 10.47 14.41
N ALA A 62 -13.89 10.05 13.91
CA ALA A 62 -12.60 10.24 14.55
C ALA A 62 -11.75 11.29 13.82
N SER A 63 -11.10 12.19 14.57
CA SER A 63 -10.17 13.20 14.04
C SER A 63 -9.04 13.45 15.05
N PRO A 64 -7.79 13.04 14.77
CA PRO A 64 -7.36 12.37 13.53
C PRO A 64 -7.95 10.96 13.41
N TYR A 65 -8.05 10.44 12.18
CA TYR A 65 -8.39 9.05 11.92
C TYR A 65 -7.10 8.23 11.81
N HIS A 66 -6.95 7.24 12.68
CA HIS A 66 -5.73 6.43 12.79
C HIS A 66 -6.04 4.99 12.41
N VAL A 67 -5.21 4.43 11.53
CA VAL A 67 -5.24 3.04 11.06
C VAL A 67 -3.91 2.39 11.42
N ASP A 68 -3.97 1.26 12.13
CA ASP A 68 -2.82 0.50 12.60
C ASP A 68 -2.99 -0.98 12.22
N SER A 69 -2.10 -1.51 11.39
CA SER A 69 -2.18 -2.88 10.91
C SER A 69 -2.00 -3.87 12.04
N THR A 70 -2.86 -4.88 12.11
CA THR A 70 -2.73 -6.01 13.03
C THR A 70 -2.18 -7.25 12.35
N GLU A 71 -2.30 -7.34 11.03
CA GLU A 71 -1.86 -8.49 10.24
C GLU A 71 -1.53 -8.06 8.81
N ILE A 72 -0.48 -8.64 8.23
CA ILE A 72 -0.15 -8.53 6.81
C ILE A 72 -0.52 -9.83 6.13
N THR A 73 -1.45 -9.76 5.18
CA THR A 73 -1.99 -10.91 4.46
C THR A 73 -1.51 -10.96 3.03
N GLY A 74 -0.89 -9.90 2.52
CA GLY A 74 -0.42 -9.86 1.14
C GLY A 74 0.66 -8.83 0.87
N TYR A 75 1.50 -9.17 -0.10
CA TYR A 75 2.48 -8.29 -0.71
C TYR A 75 2.46 -8.54 -2.20
N LEU A 76 2.13 -7.54 -3.02
CA LEU A 76 1.87 -7.73 -4.44
C LEU A 76 2.69 -6.77 -5.30
N THR A 77 2.93 -7.22 -6.54
CA THR A 77 3.60 -6.45 -7.59
C THR A 77 2.69 -6.33 -8.79
N ASP A 78 2.72 -5.19 -9.46
CA ASP A 78 2.09 -5.02 -10.77
C ASP A 78 3.19 -4.82 -11.82
N PRO A 79 3.30 -5.67 -12.86
CA PRO A 79 4.25 -5.47 -13.95
C PRO A 79 4.11 -4.12 -14.68
N ALA A 80 2.92 -3.51 -14.67
CA ALA A 80 2.71 -2.17 -15.21
C ALA A 80 3.33 -1.07 -14.32
N PHE A 81 3.52 -1.34 -13.04
CA PHE A 81 4.12 -0.45 -12.04
C PHE A 81 5.29 -1.17 -11.34
N PRO A 82 6.42 -1.41 -12.03
CA PRO A 82 7.50 -2.26 -11.51
C PRO A 82 8.13 -1.74 -10.22
N ASN A 83 8.00 -0.44 -9.94
CA ASN A 83 8.49 0.20 -8.73
C ASN A 83 7.45 0.27 -7.60
N ALA A 84 6.22 -0.17 -7.85
CA ALA A 84 5.14 -0.14 -6.88
C ALA A 84 4.95 -1.49 -6.20
N ARG A 85 4.55 -1.45 -4.94
CA ARG A 85 4.18 -2.61 -4.15
C ARG A 85 2.88 -2.32 -3.42
N ASP A 86 2.00 -3.32 -3.44
CA ASP A 86 0.80 -3.29 -2.63
C ASP A 86 0.98 -4.14 -1.38
N ILE A 87 0.51 -3.61 -0.25
CA ILE A 87 0.49 -4.30 1.04
C ILE A 87 -0.97 -4.45 1.44
N CYS A 88 -1.39 -5.68 1.68
CA CYS A 88 -2.74 -6.01 2.10
C CYS A 88 -2.74 -6.61 3.50
N GLY A 89 -3.82 -6.43 4.23
CA GLY A 89 -3.91 -6.88 5.61
C GLY A 89 -5.19 -6.48 6.32
N PHE A 90 -5.17 -6.69 7.64
CA PHE A 90 -6.19 -6.21 8.56
C PHE A 90 -5.62 -5.12 9.45
N ALA A 91 -6.44 -4.13 9.80
CA ALA A 91 -6.07 -3.05 10.68
C ALA A 91 -7.18 -2.75 11.68
N ARG A 92 -6.80 -2.15 12.82
CA ARG A 92 -7.72 -1.51 13.75
C ARG A 92 -7.71 -0.01 13.51
N THR A 93 -8.87 0.62 13.74
CA THR A 93 -9.01 2.07 13.68
C THR A 93 -9.29 2.66 15.06
N ASN A 94 -8.93 3.92 15.27
CA ASN A 94 -9.33 4.64 16.49
C ASN A 94 -10.82 5.04 16.52
N ALA A 95 -11.56 4.79 15.42
CA ALA A 95 -13.02 4.86 15.40
C ALA A 95 -13.69 3.56 15.92
N GLY A 96 -12.90 2.56 16.31
CA GLY A 96 -13.39 1.30 16.88
C GLY A 96 -13.68 0.21 15.83
N GLU A 97 -13.18 0.37 14.60
CA GLU A 97 -13.40 -0.58 13.51
C GLU A 97 -12.25 -1.58 13.40
N THR A 98 -12.56 -2.74 12.83
CA THR A 98 -11.57 -3.64 12.22
C THR A 98 -11.86 -3.68 10.73
N VAL A 99 -10.86 -3.33 9.93
CA VAL A 99 -10.99 -3.12 8.48
C VAL A 99 -9.95 -3.95 7.73
N ARG A 100 -10.27 -4.37 6.51
CA ARG A 100 -9.24 -4.74 5.53
C ARG A 100 -8.64 -3.48 4.95
N PHE A 101 -7.36 -3.54 4.62
CA PHE A 101 -6.66 -2.48 3.92
C PHE A 101 -5.92 -3.00 2.69
N ARG A 102 -5.73 -2.09 1.73
CA ARG A 102 -4.72 -2.18 0.69
C ARG A 102 -4.00 -0.85 0.60
N VAL A 103 -2.70 -0.88 0.88
CA VAL A 103 -1.79 0.26 0.73
C VAL A 103 -0.99 0.07 -0.56
N ARG A 104 -0.76 1.16 -1.29
CA ARG A 104 0.23 1.21 -2.37
C ARG A 104 1.41 2.09 -1.95
N MET A 105 2.61 1.59 -2.18
CA MET A 105 3.86 2.34 -2.05
C MET A 105 4.62 2.25 -3.37
N GLU A 106 5.15 3.36 -3.85
CA GLU A 106 5.89 3.45 -5.11
C GLU A 106 7.20 4.21 -4.89
N ASP A 107 8.33 3.58 -5.23
CA ASP A 107 9.67 4.16 -5.17
C ASP A 107 10.03 4.76 -6.54
N ASN A 108 10.05 6.08 -6.64
CA ASN A 108 10.40 6.79 -7.87
C ASN A 108 11.78 7.44 -7.80
N GLY A 109 12.61 6.98 -6.86
CA GLY A 109 14.00 7.37 -6.72
C GLY A 109 14.22 8.58 -5.82
N GLU A 110 15.50 8.80 -5.51
CA GLU A 110 15.91 9.82 -4.56
C GLU A 110 15.81 11.24 -5.15
N PRO A 111 15.40 12.25 -4.35
CA PRO A 111 15.34 12.26 -2.88
C PRO A 111 13.99 11.83 -2.27
N GLY A 112 13.16 11.08 -3.01
CA GLY A 112 11.91 10.50 -2.51
C GLY A 112 10.68 11.42 -2.57
N ARG A 113 10.84 12.62 -3.14
CA ARG A 113 9.70 13.55 -3.31
C ARG A 113 8.69 13.03 -4.33
N ASP A 114 9.13 12.31 -5.34
CA ASP A 114 8.28 11.75 -6.39
C ASP A 114 7.75 10.34 -6.06
N ASP A 115 8.19 9.78 -4.93
CA ASP A 115 7.61 8.56 -4.37
C ASP A 115 6.12 8.75 -4.10
N ARG A 116 5.37 7.65 -4.09
CA ARG A 116 3.91 7.72 -3.93
C ARG A 116 3.39 6.79 -2.84
N PHE A 117 2.38 7.28 -2.13
CA PHE A 117 1.65 6.51 -1.13
C PHE A 117 0.14 6.65 -1.33
N GLY A 118 -0.59 5.54 -1.26
CA GLY A 118 -2.05 5.50 -1.27
C GLY A 118 -2.59 4.43 -0.33
N ILE A 119 -3.84 4.58 0.11
CA ILE A 119 -4.52 3.62 0.99
C ILE A 119 -6.00 3.50 0.65
N ARG A 120 -6.52 2.27 0.63
CA ARG A 120 -7.93 1.95 0.53
C ARG A 120 -8.33 1.02 1.67
N LEU A 121 -9.47 1.28 2.29
CA LEU A 121 -10.09 0.42 3.30
C LEU A 121 -11.44 -0.11 2.80
N ASP A 122 -11.88 -1.25 3.35
CA ASP A 122 -13.19 -1.85 3.03
C ASP A 122 -14.40 -1.10 3.63
N ASN A 123 -14.15 -0.16 4.55
CA ASN A 123 -15.17 0.75 5.07
C ASN A 123 -15.43 1.99 4.19
N GLY A 124 -14.83 2.04 3.00
CA GLY A 124 -15.01 3.12 2.03
C GLY A 124 -14.02 4.27 2.15
N TYR A 125 -13.10 4.25 3.11
CA TYR A 125 -12.00 5.20 3.16
C TYR A 125 -11.05 5.01 1.97
N LEU A 126 -10.74 6.09 1.26
CA LEU A 126 -9.85 6.08 0.12
C LEU A 126 -8.99 7.34 0.08
N VAL A 127 -7.69 7.13 -0.04
CA VAL A 127 -6.74 8.11 -0.55
C VAL A 127 -5.99 7.46 -1.70
N THR A 128 -6.22 7.97 -2.91
CA THR A 128 -5.48 7.53 -4.10
C THR A 128 -3.98 7.82 -3.92
N ALA A 129 -3.14 7.07 -4.64
CA ALA A 129 -1.70 7.18 -4.54
C ALA A 129 -1.24 8.58 -4.89
N ARG A 130 -0.59 9.28 -3.96
CA ARG A 130 -0.11 10.64 -4.15
C ARG A 130 1.38 10.75 -3.94
N SER A 131 1.98 11.70 -4.64
CA SER A 131 3.37 12.08 -4.44
C SER A 131 3.62 12.54 -3.00
N LEU A 132 4.77 12.14 -2.44
CA LEU A 132 5.27 12.59 -1.14
C LEU A 132 5.74 14.04 -1.14
N GLY A 133 5.57 14.77 -2.23
CA GLY A 133 5.75 16.21 -2.25
C GLY A 133 5.87 16.77 -3.65
N GLY A 134 6.47 16.03 -4.59
CA GLY A 134 6.62 16.44 -5.99
C GLY A 134 7.08 17.89 -6.08
N ASN A 135 6.28 18.74 -6.74
CA ASN A 135 6.49 20.20 -6.77
C ASN A 135 5.84 20.97 -5.61
N GLY A 136 4.95 20.34 -4.86
CA GLY A 136 4.17 20.93 -3.78
C GLY A 136 4.71 20.64 -2.37
N PRO A 137 3.88 20.88 -1.34
CA PRO A 137 4.19 20.55 0.04
C PRO A 137 4.08 19.03 0.25
N GLY A 138 4.96 18.47 1.09
CA GLY A 138 5.07 17.04 1.32
C GLY A 138 6.45 16.71 1.89
N GLY A 139 6.62 15.49 2.37
CA GLY A 139 7.95 14.96 2.62
C GLY A 139 7.92 13.49 2.99
N GLY A 140 9.02 12.81 2.74
CA GLY A 140 9.18 11.39 3.04
C GLY A 140 10.16 10.75 2.08
N ASN A 141 10.29 9.44 2.22
CA ASN A 141 11.06 8.59 1.33
C ASN A 141 10.51 7.17 1.40
N ILE A 142 10.41 6.52 0.25
CA ILE A 142 10.08 5.12 0.04
C ILE A 142 11.27 4.48 -0.66
N GLN A 143 11.57 3.25 -0.29
CA GLN A 143 12.71 2.50 -0.80
C GLN A 143 12.27 1.08 -1.08
N LEU A 144 12.39 0.69 -2.35
CA LEU A 144 12.23 -0.68 -2.80
C LEU A 144 13.60 -1.38 -2.73
N HIS A 145 13.67 -2.41 -1.90
CA HIS A 145 14.93 -3.12 -1.63
C HIS A 145 15.06 -4.35 -2.51
N LYS A 146 16.29 -4.64 -2.94
CA LYS A 146 16.56 -5.83 -3.75
C LYS A 146 16.34 -7.12 -2.95
N PRO A 147 15.96 -8.21 -3.63
CA PRO A 147 15.87 -9.53 -3.02
C PRO A 147 17.17 -9.98 -2.34
N ASN A 148 17.04 -10.78 -1.28
CA ASN A 148 18.14 -11.44 -0.58
C ASN A 148 17.70 -12.84 -0.07
N PRO A 149 18.59 -13.68 0.50
CA PRO A 149 18.21 -15.03 0.91
C PRO A 149 17.06 -15.13 1.92
N SER A 150 16.77 -14.07 2.67
CA SER A 150 15.65 -14.04 3.61
C SER A 150 14.33 -13.61 2.98
N THR A 151 14.33 -13.07 1.76
CA THR A 151 13.12 -12.57 1.09
C THR A 151 12.43 -13.68 0.29
N THR A 152 12.06 -14.75 0.99
CA THR A 152 11.22 -15.83 0.45
C THR A 152 9.79 -15.63 0.91
N GLY A 153 8.84 -15.73 -0.02
CA GLY A 153 7.40 -15.61 0.25
C GLY A 153 6.73 -16.97 0.45
N PRO A 154 5.42 -16.99 0.73
CA PRO A 154 4.64 -18.23 0.81
C PRO A 154 4.74 -19.06 -0.47
N ASP A 155 4.79 -20.39 -0.31
CA ASP A 155 4.77 -21.36 -1.40
C ASP A 155 3.77 -22.50 -1.07
N PRO A 156 2.67 -22.64 -1.83
CA PRO A 156 2.27 -21.82 -2.97
C PRO A 156 1.90 -20.39 -2.54
N ALA A 157 2.04 -19.44 -3.47
CA ALA A 157 1.58 -18.08 -3.27
C ALA A 157 0.03 -18.03 -3.19
N PRO A 158 -0.56 -17.30 -2.21
CA PRO A 158 -2.01 -17.06 -2.18
C PRO A 158 -2.45 -16.24 -3.39
N SER A 159 -3.73 -16.31 -3.73
CA SER A 159 -4.36 -15.44 -4.70
C SER A 159 -4.48 -14.00 -4.18
N GLU A 160 -4.61 -13.03 -5.09
CA GLU A 160 -4.92 -11.63 -4.72
C GLU A 160 -6.21 -11.51 -3.91
N GLU A 161 -7.20 -12.36 -4.17
CA GLU A 161 -8.45 -12.38 -3.40
C GLU A 161 -8.20 -12.80 -1.95
N GLU A 162 -7.38 -13.84 -1.71
CA GLU A 162 -7.00 -14.24 -0.35
C GLU A 162 -6.17 -13.16 0.35
N MET A 163 -5.26 -12.52 -0.40
CA MET A 163 -4.38 -11.48 0.12
C MET A 163 -5.15 -10.19 0.47
N CYS A 164 -6.04 -9.71 -0.40
CA CYS A 164 -6.62 -8.36 -0.32
C CYS A 164 -8.14 -8.34 -0.13
N GLY A 165 -8.83 -9.48 -0.18
CA GLY A 165 -10.28 -9.58 0.00
C GLY A 165 -11.09 -8.73 -0.98
N GLY A 166 -10.68 -8.71 -2.26
CA GLY A 166 -11.35 -7.95 -3.31
C GLY A 166 -11.09 -6.44 -3.30
N LEU A 167 -10.29 -5.91 -2.37
CA LEU A 167 -9.92 -4.49 -2.38
C LEU A 167 -9.03 -4.19 -3.59
N ALA A 168 -9.54 -3.39 -4.52
CA ALA A 168 -8.75 -2.84 -5.63
C ALA A 168 -7.65 -1.88 -5.11
N PRO A 169 -6.54 -1.73 -5.85
CA PRO A 169 -5.46 -0.84 -5.45
C PRO A 169 -5.93 0.63 -5.35
N PRO A 170 -5.32 1.43 -4.45
CA PRO A 170 -5.60 2.86 -4.33
C PRO A 170 -4.91 3.66 -5.44
N GLU A 171 -5.07 3.27 -6.70
CA GLU A 171 -4.54 4.01 -7.86
C GLU A 171 -5.37 5.27 -8.15
N GLU A 172 -4.72 6.31 -8.69
CA GLU A 172 -5.45 7.34 -9.42
C GLU A 172 -6.13 6.67 -10.62
N GLY A 173 -7.44 6.94 -10.83
CA GLY A 173 -8.14 6.41 -11.99
C GLY A 173 -7.43 6.78 -13.30
N PRO A 174 -7.65 6.04 -14.40
CA PRO A 174 -6.99 6.32 -15.66
C PRO A 174 -7.41 7.72 -16.17
N GLY A 175 -6.52 8.71 -16.07
CA GLY A 175 -6.63 10.01 -16.74
C GLY A 175 -6.81 11.24 -15.86
N GLN A 176 -5.89 11.50 -14.93
CA GLN A 176 -5.62 12.87 -14.47
C GLN A 176 -4.15 13.24 -14.73
#